data_AF-A0A7Y0NRA8-F1
#
_entry.id   AF-A0A7Y0NRA8-F1
#
_cell.length_a   1.000
_cell.length_b   1.000
_cell.length_c   1.000
_cell.angle_alpha   90.00
_cell.angle_beta   90.00
_cell.angle_gamma   90.00
#
_symmetry.space_group_name_H-M   'P 1'
#
loop_
_entity.id
_entity.type
_entity.pdbx_description
1 polymer ?
#
loop_
_entity_poly.entity_id
_entity_poly.type
_entity_poly.pdbx_seq_one_letter_code
_entity_poly.pdbx_strand_id
1 'polypeptide(L)'
;MIEWYRRKTWTKIDEEEFFAKLVRARKDSRAQYLKIQAIELVDTKKKELLIVAETLLNKMLAEYPDDNFNKGSALHTLADIYKLNEDYKLAIDFYKQALDFEKIYPNVRTQAYLDYSELVIKTNKSELFDELEKMLLERYSGLLFPIEKYKVNSILSILNKIKGQQEKAEQYADLAEQFATANASGLRYHKYLGVVQERDNWLNILVQKK
;
A
#
# COMPACT_ATOMS: atom_id res chain seq x y z
N MET A 1 15.85 -5.80 22.36
CA MET A 1 16.80 -6.31 21.36
C MET A 1 16.08 -6.33 20.03
N ILE A 2 16.62 -5.72 18.97
CA ILE A 2 15.95 -5.71 17.66
C ILE A 2 16.14 -7.10 17.02
N GLU A 3 15.06 -7.67 16.48
CA GLU A 3 15.10 -8.92 15.73
C GLU A 3 16.06 -8.81 14.53
N TRP A 4 16.79 -9.87 14.22
CA TRP A 4 17.85 -9.83 13.20
C TRP A 4 17.36 -9.52 11.78
N TYR A 5 16.06 -9.75 11.51
CA TYR A 5 15.37 -9.49 10.25
C TYR A 5 14.53 -8.20 10.27
N ARG A 6 14.78 -7.29 11.23
CA ARG A 6 14.11 -5.98 11.36
C ARG A 6 15.09 -4.82 11.48
N ARG A 7 16.23 -4.89 10.80
CA ARG A 7 17.25 -3.84 10.84
C ARG A 7 16.85 -2.65 9.98
N LYS A 8 17.23 -1.45 10.40
CA LYS A 8 17.09 -0.19 9.64
C LYS A 8 18.42 0.28 9.03
N THR A 9 19.41 -0.62 9.01
CA THR A 9 20.74 -0.43 8.42
C THR A 9 21.07 -1.66 7.59
N TRP A 10 21.99 -1.49 6.63
CA TRP A 10 22.46 -2.58 5.78
C TRP A 10 23.96 -2.46 5.50
N THR A 11 24.76 -2.56 6.55
CA THR A 11 26.22 -2.68 6.42
C THR A 11 26.60 -4.10 5.96
N LYS A 12 27.85 -4.29 5.54
CA LYS A 12 28.37 -5.63 5.20
C LYS A 12 28.19 -6.64 6.34
N ILE A 13 28.34 -6.20 7.60
CA ILE A 13 28.13 -7.05 8.78
C ILE A 13 26.64 -7.39 8.94
N ASP A 14 25.74 -6.43 8.70
CA ASP A 14 24.29 -6.67 8.73
C ASP A 14 23.88 -7.72 7.70
N GLU A 15 24.39 -7.58 6.48
CA GLU A 15 24.13 -8.49 5.37
C GLU A 15 24.63 -9.91 5.66
N GLU A 16 25.89 -10.06 6.07
CA GLU A 16 26.50 -11.35 6.39
C GLU A 16 25.75 -12.05 7.52
N GLU A 17 25.40 -11.33 8.59
CA GLU A 17 24.65 -11.90 9.71
C GLU A 17 23.23 -12.29 9.31
N PHE A 18 22.56 -11.44 8.52
CA PHE A 18 21.21 -11.70 8.04
C PHE A 18 21.17 -12.99 7.22
N PHE A 19 22.03 -13.13 6.21
CA PHE A 19 22.04 -14.32 5.37
C PHE A 19 22.52 -15.56 6.10
N ALA A 20 23.48 -15.45 7.02
CA ALA A 20 23.89 -16.58 7.87
C ALA A 20 22.75 -17.08 8.77
N LYS A 21 21.86 -16.20 9.22
CA LYS A 21 20.65 -16.59 9.98
C LYS A 21 19.54 -17.09 9.07
N LEU A 22 19.34 -16.48 7.90
CA LEU A 22 18.34 -16.89 6.92
C LEU A 22 18.53 -18.34 6.45
N VAL A 23 19.78 -18.74 6.17
CA VAL A 23 20.11 -20.12 5.75
C VAL A 23 19.78 -21.15 6.85
N ARG A 24 19.88 -20.77 8.12
CA ARG A 24 19.55 -21.63 9.27
C ARG A 24 18.06 -21.63 9.61
N ALA A 25 17.31 -20.65 9.13
CA ALA A 25 15.87 -20.57 9.36
C ALA A 25 15.11 -21.68 8.63
N ARG A 26 13.92 -22.01 9.16
CA ARG A 26 12.95 -22.91 8.52
C ARG A 26 12.60 -22.40 7.12
N LYS A 27 12.54 -23.31 6.14
CA LYS A 27 12.31 -22.96 4.73
C LYS A 27 11.08 -22.07 4.55
N ASP A 28 9.98 -22.43 5.20
CA ASP A 28 8.68 -21.74 5.09
C ASP A 28 8.67 -20.33 5.72
N SER A 29 9.69 -19.97 6.50
CA SER A 29 9.81 -18.65 7.14
C SER A 29 10.75 -17.69 6.38
N ARG A 30 11.57 -18.21 5.47
CA ARG A 30 12.65 -17.42 4.82
C ARG A 30 12.12 -16.29 3.96
N ALA A 31 11.09 -16.57 3.17
CA ALA A 31 10.44 -15.55 2.36
C ALA A 31 9.86 -14.42 3.22
N GLN A 32 9.22 -14.75 4.34
CA GLN A 32 8.74 -13.75 5.29
C GLN A 32 9.87 -12.88 5.85
N TYR A 33 11.02 -13.46 6.20
CA TYR A 33 12.16 -12.70 6.73
C TYR A 33 12.76 -11.74 5.69
N LEU A 34 12.87 -12.16 4.43
CA LEU A 34 13.28 -11.29 3.33
C LEU A 34 12.34 -10.10 3.20
N LYS A 35 11.03 -10.36 3.17
CA LYS A 35 10.00 -9.33 3.07
C LYS A 35 10.02 -8.35 4.25
N ILE A 36 10.05 -8.86 5.48
CA ILE A 36 10.04 -8.00 6.68
C ILE A 36 11.28 -7.11 6.70
N GLN A 37 12.45 -7.67 6.40
CA GLN A 37 13.68 -6.90 6.37
C GLN A 37 13.63 -5.82 5.27
N ALA A 38 13.09 -6.13 4.09
CA ALA A 38 12.90 -5.14 3.03
C ALA A 38 11.98 -3.99 3.47
N ILE A 39 10.83 -4.28 4.09
CA ILE A 39 9.90 -3.27 4.60
C ILE A 39 10.60 -2.31 5.58
N GLU A 40 11.39 -2.84 6.51
CA GLU A 40 12.10 -2.03 7.51
C GLU A 40 13.16 -1.11 6.88
N LEU A 41 13.76 -1.53 5.76
CA LEU A 41 14.66 -0.69 4.96
C LEU A 41 13.89 0.39 4.17
N VAL A 42 12.74 0.06 3.59
CA VAL A 42 11.86 1.01 2.89
C VAL A 42 11.39 2.13 3.82
N ASP A 43 11.05 1.81 5.06
CA ASP A 43 10.62 2.77 6.08
C ASP A 43 11.66 3.87 6.36
N THR A 44 12.95 3.60 6.09
CA THR A 44 14.01 4.60 6.26
C THR A 44 14.01 5.68 5.17
N LYS A 45 13.40 5.40 4.01
CA LYS A 45 13.38 6.24 2.81
C LYS A 45 14.76 6.62 2.27
N LYS A 46 15.83 5.93 2.71
CA LYS A 46 17.20 6.16 2.23
C LYS A 46 17.41 5.47 0.91
N LYS A 47 17.82 6.21 -0.13
CA LYS A 47 17.94 5.70 -1.51
C LYS A 47 18.84 4.47 -1.60
N GLU A 48 19.96 4.47 -0.88
CA GLU A 48 20.87 3.33 -0.83
C GLU A 48 20.24 2.07 -0.22
N LEU A 49 19.33 2.22 0.74
CA LEU A 49 18.62 1.10 1.37
C LEU A 49 17.42 0.64 0.55
N LEU A 50 16.84 1.50 -0.29
CA LEU A 50 15.78 1.11 -1.23
C LEU A 50 16.29 0.10 -2.27
N ILE A 51 17.51 0.29 -2.78
CA ILE A 51 18.17 -0.65 -3.72
C ILE A 51 18.34 -2.03 -3.07
N VAL A 52 18.72 -2.05 -1.79
CA VAL A 52 18.84 -3.29 -1.03
C VAL A 52 17.47 -3.94 -0.84
N ALA A 53 16.47 -3.17 -0.41
CA ALA A 53 15.12 -3.67 -0.20
C ALA A 53 14.55 -4.31 -1.48
N GLU A 54 14.73 -3.67 -2.63
CA GLU A 54 14.37 -4.21 -3.94
C GLU A 54 15.08 -5.53 -4.22
N THR A 55 16.38 -5.61 -3.95
CA THR A 55 17.17 -6.84 -4.11
C THR A 55 16.63 -7.99 -3.24
N LEU A 56 16.28 -7.71 -1.98
CA LEU A 56 15.72 -8.70 -1.06
C LEU A 56 14.34 -9.21 -1.52
N LEU A 57 13.48 -8.32 -2.03
CA LEU A 57 12.15 -8.68 -2.54
C LEU A 57 12.25 -9.47 -3.84
N ASN A 58 13.11 -9.07 -4.77
CA ASN A 58 13.36 -9.84 -5.99
C ASN A 58 13.94 -11.23 -5.69
N LYS A 59 14.86 -11.33 -4.71
CA LYS A 59 15.34 -12.62 -4.22
C LYS A 59 14.20 -13.47 -3.64
N MET A 60 13.30 -12.87 -2.87
CA MET A 60 12.14 -13.57 -2.32
C MET A 60 11.25 -14.15 -3.43
N LEU A 61 10.91 -13.34 -4.43
CA LEU A 61 10.05 -13.74 -5.53
C LEU A 61 10.69 -14.83 -6.42
N ALA A 62 12.01 -14.79 -6.59
CA ALA A 62 12.74 -15.77 -7.38
C ALA A 62 12.95 -17.11 -6.66
N GLU A 63 13.33 -17.08 -5.37
CA GLU A 63 13.64 -18.30 -4.62
C GLU A 63 12.42 -18.97 -3.99
N TYR A 64 11.34 -18.22 -3.75
CA TYR A 64 10.11 -18.69 -3.10
C TYR A 64 8.87 -18.32 -3.93
N PRO A 65 8.79 -18.72 -5.22
CA PRO A 65 7.72 -18.29 -6.13
C PRO A 65 6.32 -18.77 -5.70
N ASP A 66 6.27 -19.86 -4.92
CA ASP A 66 5.07 -20.51 -4.40
C ASP A 66 4.60 -19.96 -3.03
N ASP A 67 5.33 -19.01 -2.44
CA ASP A 67 4.90 -18.33 -1.21
C ASP A 67 3.79 -17.31 -1.51
N ASN A 68 2.59 -17.83 -1.68
CA ASN A 68 1.42 -17.02 -1.99
C ASN A 68 0.98 -16.12 -0.83
N PHE A 69 1.42 -16.38 0.40
CA PHE A 69 1.07 -15.57 1.56
C PHE A 69 1.84 -14.25 1.58
N ASN A 70 3.11 -14.27 1.17
CA ASN A 70 3.98 -13.09 1.20
C ASN A 70 4.03 -12.35 -0.16
N LYS A 71 3.73 -13.01 -1.28
CA LYS A 71 3.90 -12.48 -2.64
C LYS A 71 3.16 -11.17 -2.91
N GLY A 72 1.87 -11.09 -2.58
CA GLY A 72 1.09 -9.86 -2.78
C GLY A 72 1.69 -8.66 -2.04
N SER A 73 2.11 -8.87 -0.79
CA SER A 73 2.77 -7.84 0.01
C SER A 73 4.16 -7.47 -0.52
N ALA A 74 4.92 -8.43 -1.08
CA ALA A 74 6.21 -8.13 -1.70
C ALA A 74 6.06 -7.28 -2.97
N LEU A 75 5.06 -7.57 -3.81
CA LEU A 75 4.72 -6.77 -4.99
C LEU A 75 4.28 -5.35 -4.61
N HIS A 76 3.45 -5.24 -3.56
CA HIS A 76 3.06 -3.94 -2.99
C HIS A 76 4.30 -3.14 -2.53
N THR A 77 5.21 -3.75 -1.78
CA THR A 77 6.43 -3.06 -1.31
C THR A 77 7.38 -2.69 -2.46
N LEU A 78 7.48 -3.51 -3.51
CA LEU A 78 8.22 -3.10 -4.74
C LEU A 78 7.61 -1.85 -5.36
N ALA A 79 6.27 -1.78 -5.45
CA ALA A 79 5.59 -0.59 -5.93
C ALA A 79 5.89 0.65 -5.07
N ASP A 80 5.93 0.51 -3.74
CA ASP A 80 6.30 1.59 -2.83
C ASP A 80 7.75 2.06 -3.06
N ILE A 81 8.69 1.15 -3.33
CA ILE A 81 10.09 1.49 -3.66
C ILE A 81 10.13 2.34 -4.94
N TYR A 82 9.48 1.91 -6.01
CA TYR A 82 9.46 2.67 -7.26
C TYR A 82 8.72 4.00 -7.12
N LYS A 83 7.65 4.05 -6.30
CA LYS A 83 6.95 5.30 -5.97
C LYS A 83 7.88 6.29 -5.26
N LEU A 84 8.68 5.83 -4.30
CA LEU A 84 9.68 6.64 -3.58
C LEU A 84 10.83 7.10 -4.48
N ASN A 85 11.17 6.30 -5.49
CA ASN A 85 12.15 6.66 -6.52
C ASN A 85 11.54 7.49 -7.67
N GLU A 86 10.26 7.88 -7.56
CA GLU A 86 9.51 8.65 -8.57
C GLU A 86 9.38 7.95 -9.93
N ASP A 87 9.67 6.65 -10.01
CA ASP A 87 9.35 5.82 -11.18
C ASP A 87 7.89 5.37 -11.09
N TYR A 88 6.99 6.31 -11.38
CA TYR A 88 5.56 6.05 -11.28
C TYR A 88 5.06 5.02 -12.28
N LYS A 89 5.76 4.81 -13.39
CA LYS A 89 5.38 3.79 -14.37
C LYS A 89 5.56 2.40 -13.76
N LEU A 90 6.74 2.11 -13.20
CA LEU A 90 7.00 0.83 -12.53
C LEU A 90 6.16 0.68 -11.26
N ALA A 91 5.97 1.75 -10.48
CA ALA A 91 5.12 1.70 -9.30
C ALA A 91 3.68 1.27 -9.64
N ILE A 92 3.06 1.89 -10.65
CA ILE A 92 1.71 1.53 -11.13
C ILE A 92 1.66 0.06 -11.57
N ASP A 93 2.68 -0.40 -12.31
CA ASP A 93 2.75 -1.79 -12.76
C ASP A 93 2.81 -2.79 -11.60
N PHE A 94 3.70 -2.57 -10.63
CA PHE A 94 3.80 -3.45 -9.45
C PHE A 94 2.58 -3.41 -8.54
N TYR A 95 1.95 -2.23 -8.37
CA TYR A 95 0.67 -2.15 -7.66
C TYR A 95 -0.41 -2.96 -8.40
N LYS A 96 -0.49 -2.87 -9.73
CA LYS A 96 -1.43 -3.65 -10.53
C LYS A 96 -1.15 -5.15 -10.41
N GLN A 97 0.11 -5.58 -10.45
CA GLN A 97 0.49 -6.97 -10.21
C GLN A 97 0.05 -7.46 -8.81
N ALA A 98 0.20 -6.63 -7.77
CA ALA A 98 -0.29 -6.97 -6.43
C ALA A 98 -1.82 -7.14 -6.42
N LEU A 99 -2.56 -6.25 -7.08
CA LEU A 99 -4.02 -6.31 -7.18
C LEU A 99 -4.52 -7.51 -7.99
N ASP A 100 -3.83 -7.85 -9.08
CA ASP A 100 -4.16 -9.02 -9.88
C ASP A 100 -3.86 -10.32 -9.11
N PHE A 101 -2.80 -10.33 -8.29
CA PHE A 101 -2.53 -11.42 -7.37
C PHE A 101 -3.64 -11.59 -6.32
N GLU A 102 -4.15 -10.49 -5.76
CA GLU A 102 -5.28 -10.51 -4.82
C GLU A 102 -6.57 -11.08 -5.42
N LYS A 103 -6.79 -10.92 -6.72
CA LYS A 103 -7.94 -11.54 -7.42
C LYS A 103 -7.82 -13.07 -7.44
N ILE A 104 -6.59 -13.60 -7.56
CA ILE A 104 -6.31 -15.04 -7.55
C ILE A 104 -6.34 -15.59 -6.11
N TYR A 105 -5.81 -14.82 -5.15
CA TYR A 105 -5.72 -15.19 -3.73
C TYR A 105 -6.49 -14.19 -2.84
N PRO A 106 -7.83 -14.23 -2.81
CA PRO A 106 -8.67 -13.20 -2.19
C PRO A 106 -8.53 -13.06 -0.67
N ASN A 107 -7.89 -14.03 -0.02
CA ASN A 107 -7.59 -14.04 1.42
C ASN A 107 -6.29 -13.31 1.78
N VAL A 108 -5.46 -12.95 0.79
CA VAL A 108 -4.18 -12.27 1.00
C VAL A 108 -4.27 -10.86 0.45
N ARG A 109 -4.94 -9.96 1.19
CA ARG A 109 -5.18 -8.57 0.77
C ARG A 109 -4.10 -7.63 1.30
N THR A 110 -3.78 -6.63 0.49
CA THR A 110 -2.86 -5.53 0.82
C THR A 110 -3.59 -4.18 0.71
N GLN A 111 -2.88 -3.09 1.02
CA GLN A 111 -3.37 -1.73 0.80
C GLN A 111 -3.03 -1.20 -0.60
N ALA A 112 -2.51 -2.04 -1.51
CA ALA A 112 -2.12 -1.64 -2.86
C ALA A 112 -3.24 -0.91 -3.61
N TYR A 113 -4.52 -1.23 -3.35
CA TYR A 113 -5.65 -0.59 -4.03
C TYR A 113 -5.76 0.90 -3.71
N LEU A 114 -5.39 1.33 -2.50
CA LEU A 114 -5.38 2.75 -2.11
C LEU A 114 -4.21 3.47 -2.77
N ASP A 115 -3.00 2.93 -2.61
CA ASP A 115 -1.79 3.54 -3.16
C ASP A 115 -1.81 3.60 -4.70
N TYR A 116 -2.31 2.53 -5.35
CA TYR A 116 -2.56 2.49 -6.79
C TYR A 116 -3.52 3.59 -7.22
N SER A 117 -4.65 3.71 -6.53
CA SER A 117 -5.68 4.71 -6.84
C SER A 117 -5.14 6.12 -6.73
N GLU A 118 -4.42 6.40 -5.64
CA GLU A 118 -3.79 7.69 -5.41
C GLU A 118 -2.80 8.01 -6.54
N LEU A 119 -1.95 7.05 -6.91
CA LEU A 119 -0.93 7.25 -7.92
C LEU A 119 -1.50 7.42 -9.33
N VAL A 120 -2.54 6.67 -9.69
CA VAL A 120 -3.27 6.79 -10.96
C VAL A 120 -3.87 8.19 -11.12
N ILE A 121 -4.47 8.73 -10.05
CA ILE A 121 -5.00 10.11 -10.06
C ILE A 121 -3.87 11.13 -10.12
N LYS A 122 -2.82 10.98 -9.30
CA LYS A 122 -1.65 11.89 -9.30
C LYS A 122 -0.98 12.00 -10.66
N THR A 123 -0.92 10.90 -11.40
CA THR A 123 -0.30 10.82 -12.72
C THR A 123 -1.29 11.05 -13.88
N ASN A 124 -2.54 11.39 -13.56
CA ASN A 124 -3.62 11.66 -14.51
C ASN A 124 -3.78 10.58 -15.59
N LYS A 125 -3.71 9.31 -15.18
CA LYS A 125 -3.89 8.15 -16.07
C LYS A 125 -5.38 7.91 -16.34
N SER A 126 -5.97 8.84 -17.08
CA SER A 126 -7.42 8.90 -17.34
C SER A 126 -8.00 7.61 -17.92
N GLU A 127 -7.20 6.87 -18.69
CA GLU A 127 -7.56 5.57 -19.27
C GLU A 127 -7.85 4.49 -18.20
N LEU A 128 -7.40 4.69 -16.96
CA LEU A 128 -7.61 3.77 -15.84
C LEU A 128 -8.76 4.18 -14.91
N PHE A 129 -9.36 5.37 -15.09
CA PHE A 129 -10.31 5.92 -14.12
C PHE A 129 -11.61 5.13 -13.98
N ASP A 130 -12.08 4.48 -15.05
CA ASP A 130 -13.29 3.63 -14.98
C ASP A 130 -13.01 2.31 -14.26
N GLU A 131 -11.88 1.66 -14.56
CA GLU A 131 -11.43 0.46 -13.84
C GLU A 131 -11.21 0.77 -12.37
N LEU A 132 -10.64 1.93 -12.07
CA LEU A 132 -10.33 2.37 -10.72
C LEU A 132 -11.58 2.61 -9.88
N GLU A 133 -12.55 3.35 -10.43
CA GLU A 133 -13.82 3.61 -9.75
C GLU A 133 -14.55 2.29 -9.45
N LYS A 134 -14.62 1.37 -10.42
CA LYS A 134 -15.24 0.06 -10.24
C LYS A 134 -14.56 -0.73 -9.11
N MET A 135 -13.23 -0.82 -9.11
CA MET A 135 -12.47 -1.54 -8.09
C MET A 135 -12.72 -0.97 -6.69
N LEU A 136 -12.76 0.35 -6.55
CA LEU A 136 -13.00 1.02 -5.26
C LEU A 136 -14.41 0.74 -4.74
N LEU A 137 -15.42 0.80 -5.62
CA LEU A 137 -16.81 0.52 -5.26
C LEU A 137 -17.01 -0.95 -4.86
N GLU A 138 -16.39 -1.90 -5.56
CA GLU A 138 -16.43 -3.33 -5.21
C GLU A 138 -15.83 -3.63 -3.82
N ARG A 139 -14.77 -2.90 -3.43
CA ARG A 139 -14.13 -3.05 -2.12
C ARG A 139 -14.83 -2.28 -1.00
N TYR A 140 -15.64 -1.28 -1.34
CA TYR A 140 -16.18 -0.31 -0.39
C TYR A 140 -16.95 -0.94 0.77
N SER A 141 -17.77 -1.95 0.49
CA SER A 141 -18.56 -2.64 1.52
C SER A 141 -17.72 -3.40 2.55
N GLY A 142 -16.50 -3.80 2.18
CA GLY A 142 -15.59 -4.54 3.03
C GLY A 142 -14.69 -3.65 3.90
N LEU A 143 -14.75 -2.33 3.73
CA LEU A 143 -13.90 -1.41 4.49
C LEU A 143 -14.35 -1.34 5.94
N LEU A 144 -13.41 -1.62 6.85
CA LEU A 144 -13.67 -1.59 8.28
C LEU A 144 -13.34 -0.23 8.87
N PHE A 145 -12.18 0.34 8.52
CA PHE A 145 -11.63 1.46 9.25
C PHE A 145 -12.02 2.83 8.65
N PRO A 146 -12.26 3.86 9.50
CA PRO A 146 -12.52 5.22 9.04
C PRO A 146 -11.44 5.78 8.09
N ILE A 147 -10.16 5.52 8.34
CA ILE A 147 -9.05 5.97 7.47
C ILE A 147 -9.17 5.45 6.03
N GLU A 148 -9.59 4.19 5.87
CA GLU A 148 -9.76 3.59 4.55
C GLU A 148 -10.97 4.21 3.85
N LYS A 149 -12.09 4.36 4.56
CA LYS A 149 -13.30 4.99 4.03
C LYS A 149 -13.07 6.44 3.65
N TYR A 150 -12.35 7.20 4.47
CA TYR A 150 -11.94 8.57 4.16
C TYR A 150 -11.15 8.63 2.85
N LYS A 151 -10.11 7.80 2.71
CA LYS A 151 -9.28 7.78 1.50
C LYS A 151 -10.08 7.37 0.26
N VAL A 152 -10.87 6.29 0.33
CA VAL A 152 -11.68 5.84 -0.81
C VAL A 152 -12.71 6.88 -1.23
N ASN A 153 -13.45 7.47 -0.29
CA ASN A 153 -14.42 8.52 -0.62
C ASN A 153 -13.75 9.77 -1.20
N SER A 154 -12.57 10.15 -0.69
CA SER A 154 -11.79 11.26 -1.25
C SER A 154 -11.43 11.01 -2.72
N ILE A 155 -10.96 9.80 -3.02
CA ILE A 155 -10.57 9.38 -4.38
C ILE A 155 -11.80 9.31 -5.30
N LEU A 156 -12.91 8.73 -4.84
CA LEU A 156 -14.17 8.69 -5.60
C LEU A 156 -14.73 10.09 -5.89
N SER A 157 -14.64 11.00 -4.92
CA SER A 157 -15.02 12.40 -5.11
C SER A 157 -14.21 13.07 -6.22
N ILE A 158 -12.88 12.92 -6.18
CA ILE A 158 -11.97 13.48 -7.20
C ILE A 158 -12.28 12.89 -8.58
N LEU A 159 -12.44 11.57 -8.70
CA LEU A 159 -12.78 10.91 -9.96
C LEU A 159 -14.10 11.43 -10.54
N ASN A 160 -15.14 11.53 -9.71
CA ASN A 160 -16.45 12.00 -10.16
C ASN A 160 -16.40 13.48 -10.57
N LYS A 161 -15.59 14.30 -9.88
CA LYS A 161 -15.36 15.68 -10.30
C LYS A 161 -14.71 15.76 -11.69
N ILE A 162 -13.67 14.96 -11.93
CA ILE A 162 -12.98 14.91 -13.23
C ILE A 162 -13.94 14.44 -14.34
N LYS A 163 -14.83 13.50 -14.04
CA LYS A 163 -15.86 13.00 -14.97
C LYS A 163 -17.04 13.97 -15.16
N GLY A 164 -17.06 15.12 -14.50
CA GLY A 164 -18.16 16.09 -14.56
C GLY A 164 -19.42 15.67 -13.79
N GLN A 165 -19.34 14.65 -12.94
CA GLN A 165 -20.45 14.13 -12.13
C GLN A 165 -20.51 14.86 -10.79
N GLN A 166 -20.81 16.16 -10.83
CA GLN A 166 -20.71 17.08 -9.68
C GLN A 166 -21.48 16.60 -8.45
N GLU A 167 -22.72 16.14 -8.61
CA GLU A 167 -23.55 15.68 -7.49
C GLU A 167 -22.92 14.50 -6.76
N LYS A 168 -22.41 13.51 -7.49
CA LYS A 168 -21.70 12.37 -6.88
C LYS A 168 -20.39 12.79 -6.24
N ALA A 169 -19.68 13.73 -6.87
CA ALA A 169 -18.43 14.25 -6.32
C ALA A 169 -18.66 14.89 -4.94
N GLU A 170 -19.74 15.66 -4.79
CA GLU A 170 -20.16 16.26 -3.52
C GLU A 170 -20.59 15.21 -2.50
N GLN A 171 -21.40 14.22 -2.90
CA GLN A 171 -21.81 13.12 -2.01
C GLN A 171 -20.60 12.37 -1.42
N TYR A 172 -19.61 12.04 -2.26
CA TYR A 172 -18.39 11.38 -1.78
C TYR A 172 -17.49 12.32 -0.96
N ALA A 173 -17.47 13.62 -1.25
CA ALA A 173 -16.73 14.59 -0.43
C ALA A 173 -17.31 14.66 1.00
N ASP A 174 -18.64 14.70 1.13
CA ASP A 174 -19.31 14.73 2.43
C ASP A 174 -19.04 13.45 3.23
N LEU A 175 -19.09 12.28 2.57
CA LEU A 175 -18.71 11.01 3.20
C LEU A 175 -17.24 11.00 3.63
N ALA A 176 -16.33 11.54 2.80
CA ALA A 176 -14.92 11.65 3.15
C ALA A 176 -14.74 12.50 4.42
N GLU A 177 -15.41 13.65 4.52
CA GLU A 177 -15.37 14.52 5.71
C GLU A 177 -15.95 13.84 6.95
N GLN A 178 -17.06 13.11 6.80
CA GLN A 178 -17.65 12.34 7.88
C GLN A 178 -16.67 11.31 8.46
N PHE A 179 -15.95 10.56 7.60
CA PHE A 179 -14.97 9.58 8.06
C PHE A 179 -13.66 10.21 8.54
N ALA A 180 -13.27 11.35 7.99
CA ALA A 180 -12.09 12.11 8.43
C ALA A 180 -12.23 12.66 9.86
N THR A 181 -13.46 12.89 10.32
CA THR A 181 -13.79 13.43 11.64
C THR A 181 -14.30 12.37 12.62
N ALA A 182 -14.33 11.10 12.20
CA ALA A 182 -14.82 10.00 13.03
C ALA A 182 -13.87 9.74 14.21
N ASN A 183 -14.35 9.93 15.45
CA ASN A 183 -13.54 9.72 16.66
C ASN A 183 -13.47 8.24 17.11
N ALA A 184 -14.12 7.33 16.38
CA ALA A 184 -14.12 5.91 16.70
C ALA A 184 -14.22 5.03 15.45
N SER A 185 -13.64 3.83 15.53
CA SER A 185 -13.58 2.81 14.48
C SER A 185 -14.80 1.89 14.44
N GLY A 186 -15.67 1.95 15.45
CA GLY A 186 -16.77 0.99 15.65
C GLY A 186 -16.35 -0.31 16.36
N LEU A 187 -15.05 -0.54 16.58
CA LEU A 187 -14.58 -1.71 17.34
C LEU A 187 -14.69 -1.47 18.84
N ARG A 188 -15.39 -2.36 19.55
CA ARG A 188 -15.66 -2.25 21.00
C ARG A 188 -14.38 -2.10 21.84
N TYR A 189 -13.37 -2.92 21.56
CA TYR A 189 -12.14 -3.01 22.35
C TYR A 189 -10.95 -2.25 21.74
N HIS A 190 -11.09 -1.75 20.49
CA HIS A 190 -10.06 -1.04 19.76
C HIS A 190 -10.62 0.23 19.11
N LYS A 191 -11.28 1.05 19.95
CA LYS A 191 -12.10 2.19 19.51
C LYS A 191 -11.35 3.19 18.62
N TYR A 192 -10.04 3.33 18.78
CA TYR A 192 -9.24 4.31 18.04
C TYR A 192 -8.46 3.71 16.87
N LEU A 193 -8.55 2.39 16.65
CA LEU A 193 -7.80 1.72 15.60
C LEU A 193 -8.32 2.15 14.22
N GLY A 194 -7.45 2.64 13.35
CA GLY A 194 -7.81 3.05 11.99
C GLY A 194 -8.67 4.33 11.92
N VAL A 195 -8.72 5.11 13.00
CA VAL A 195 -9.24 6.49 12.97
C VAL A 195 -8.21 7.40 12.26
N VAL A 196 -8.70 8.44 11.59
CA VAL A 196 -7.84 9.44 10.94
C VAL A 196 -7.17 10.31 12.00
N GLN A 197 -5.85 10.17 12.15
CA GLN A 197 -5.06 11.04 13.05
C GLN A 197 -4.56 12.28 12.33
N GLU A 198 -4.15 12.12 11.08
CA GLU A 198 -3.67 13.19 10.21
C GLU A 198 -4.32 13.03 8.84
N ARG A 199 -4.78 14.15 8.27
CA ARG A 199 -5.36 14.16 6.93
C ARG A 199 -4.24 14.19 5.90
N ASP A 200 -4.44 13.46 4.82
CA ASP A 200 -3.56 13.59 3.67
C ASP A 200 -3.78 14.95 3.04
N ASN A 201 -2.77 15.81 3.09
CA ASN A 201 -2.88 17.19 2.61
C ASN A 201 -3.26 17.25 1.12
N TRP A 202 -2.72 16.33 0.30
CA TRP A 202 -2.99 16.32 -1.13
C TRP A 202 -4.43 15.91 -1.42
N LEU A 203 -4.94 14.84 -0.80
CA LEU A 203 -6.34 14.44 -0.94
C LEU A 203 -7.28 15.53 -0.40
N ASN A 204 -6.98 16.07 0.79
CA ASN A 204 -7.83 17.08 1.42
C ASN A 204 -7.94 18.35 0.58
N ILE A 205 -6.84 18.83 -0.01
CA ILE A 205 -6.86 19.99 -0.93
C ILE A 205 -7.73 19.70 -2.16
N LEU A 206 -7.59 18.52 -2.77
CA LEU A 206 -8.32 18.21 -4.01
C LEU A 206 -9.82 18.03 -3.79
N VAL A 207 -10.21 17.45 -2.65
CA VAL A 207 -11.63 17.30 -2.28
C VAL A 207 -12.26 18.67 -1.96
N GLN A 208 -11.54 19.57 -1.28
CA GLN A 208 -12.07 20.86 -0.83
C GLN A 208 -12.08 21.95 -1.91
N LYS A 209 -11.27 21.82 -2.97
CA LYS A 209 -11.32 22.75 -4.11
C LYS A 209 -12.70 22.65 -4.76
N LYS A 210 -13.56 23.65 -4.53
CA LYS A 210 -14.80 23.86 -5.28
C LYS A 210 -14.45 24.38 -6.67
#